data_AF-S8FFZ3-F1
#
_entry.id   AF-S8FFZ3-F1
#
_cell.length_a   1.000
_cell.length_b   1.000
_cell.length_c   1.000
_cell.angle_alpha   90.00
_cell.angle_beta   90.00
_cell.angle_gamma   90.00
#
_symmetry.space_group_name_H-M   'P 1'
#
loop_
_entity.id
_entity.type
_entity.pdbx_description
1 polymer ?
#
loop_
_entity_poly.entity_id
_entity_poly.type
_entity_poly.pdbx_seq_one_letter_code
_entity_poly.pdbx_strand_id
1 'polypeptide(L)'
;MSPAPDAIESHGSNSEKPSDVYQRFIREEPKINLSAEVKQLFVLRDVDKGEAYLRQLPSQHHWRWVNKLVASAVASNSIPDVRLVGDIFYRVVSKNLILPDAFVAGFTPSLDTLDTVISNTPNAP
;
A
#
# COMPACT_ATOMS: atom_id res chain seq x y z
N MET A 1 5.07 -31.50 68.77
CA MET A 1 4.51 -31.50 67.40
C MET A 1 3.40 -30.48 67.33
N SER A 2 3.61 -29.43 66.53
CA SER A 2 2.69 -28.41 65.98
C SER A 2 3.49 -27.11 65.73
N PRO A 3 3.11 -26.19 64.82
CA PRO A 3 2.37 -26.34 63.55
C PRO A 3 2.99 -25.47 62.39
N ALA A 4 2.52 -25.61 61.14
CA ALA A 4 2.54 -24.54 60.12
C ALA A 4 1.56 -24.84 58.96
N PRO A 5 1.02 -23.82 58.27
CA PRO A 5 -0.32 -23.84 57.66
C PRO A 5 -0.33 -23.64 56.13
N ASP A 6 -1.57 -23.65 55.61
CA ASP A 6 -2.09 -23.01 54.40
C ASP A 6 -1.87 -23.63 53.00
N ALA A 7 -3.00 -24.19 52.53
CA ALA A 7 -3.64 -23.91 51.25
C ALA A 7 -2.74 -23.71 50.02
N ILE A 8 -2.66 -24.74 49.18
CA ILE A 8 -2.33 -24.61 47.75
C ILE A 8 -3.59 -24.97 46.96
N GLU A 9 -4.43 -23.98 46.70
CA GLU A 9 -5.39 -24.03 45.60
C GLU A 9 -5.19 -22.77 44.75
N SER A 10 -4.41 -22.91 43.67
CA SER A 10 -4.45 -22.00 42.54
C SER A 10 -4.08 -22.77 41.28
N HIS A 11 -5.00 -23.64 40.85
CA HIS A 11 -5.04 -24.10 39.47
C HIS A 11 -5.79 -23.04 38.64
N GLY A 12 -5.13 -21.89 38.46
CA GLY A 12 -5.50 -20.94 37.41
C GLY A 12 -5.06 -21.48 36.06
N SER A 13 -5.78 -22.46 35.52
CA SER A 13 -5.62 -22.92 34.15
C SER A 13 -6.02 -21.76 33.23
N ASN A 14 -5.03 -20.98 32.80
CA ASN A 14 -5.21 -19.96 31.77
C ASN A 14 -5.44 -20.68 30.44
N SER A 15 -6.67 -21.16 30.26
CA SER A 15 -7.16 -21.61 28.95
C SER A 15 -7.28 -20.37 28.08
N GLU A 16 -6.17 -19.98 27.46
CA GLU A 16 -6.17 -19.05 26.34
C GLU A 16 -7.10 -19.64 25.28
N LYS A 17 -8.30 -19.03 25.14
CA LYS A 17 -9.25 -19.48 24.12
C LYS A 17 -8.59 -19.26 22.77
N PRO A 18 -8.68 -20.23 21.82
CA PRO A 18 -8.15 -20.06 20.47
C PRO A 18 -8.64 -18.75 19.82
N SER A 19 -9.84 -18.30 20.20
CA SER A 19 -10.43 -17.04 19.74
C SER A 19 -9.56 -15.82 19.99
N ASP A 20 -8.81 -15.74 21.10
CA ASP A 20 -7.99 -14.56 21.41
C ASP A 20 -6.70 -14.52 20.58
N VAL A 21 -6.16 -15.70 20.26
CA VAL A 21 -5.07 -15.85 19.29
C VAL A 21 -5.57 -15.47 17.90
N TYR A 22 -6.75 -15.98 17.48
CA TYR A 22 -7.37 -15.62 16.19
C TYR A 22 -7.71 -14.13 16.11
N GLN A 23 -8.22 -13.51 17.17
CA GLN A 23 -8.52 -12.07 17.24
C GLN A 23 -7.26 -11.21 17.14
N ARG A 24 -6.13 -11.65 17.71
CA ARG A 24 -4.83 -10.97 17.56
C ARG A 24 -4.28 -11.06 16.13
N PHE A 25 -4.65 -12.10 15.38
CA PHE A 25 -4.36 -12.24 13.94
C PHE A 25 -5.36 -11.47 13.05
N ILE A 26 -6.57 -11.19 13.52
CA ILE A 26 -7.46 -10.17 12.92
C ILE A 26 -7.02 -8.79 13.46
N ARG A 27 -5.73 -8.49 13.32
CA ARG A 27 -5.27 -7.10 13.33
C ARG A 27 -6.11 -6.43 12.26
N GLU A 28 -6.94 -5.45 12.65
CA GLU A 28 -7.66 -4.60 11.72
C GLU A 28 -6.66 -4.14 10.67
N GLU A 29 -6.69 -4.75 9.48
CA GLU A 29 -5.87 -4.26 8.38
C GLU A 29 -6.36 -2.84 8.15
N PRO A 30 -5.51 -1.82 8.35
CA PRO A 30 -5.94 -0.44 8.15
C PRO A 30 -6.52 -0.38 6.74
N LYS A 31 -7.80 0.01 6.61
CA LYS A 31 -8.48 0.07 5.32
C LYS A 31 -7.63 0.92 4.39
N ILE A 32 -6.86 0.28 3.52
CA ILE A 32 -5.86 0.94 2.69
C ILE A 32 -6.62 1.74 1.64
N ASN A 33 -6.81 3.03 1.90
CA ASN A 33 -7.46 3.92 0.95
C ASN A 33 -6.43 4.48 -0.04
N LEU A 34 -5.94 3.60 -0.93
CA LEU A 34 -4.95 3.95 -1.97
C LEU A 34 -5.39 5.18 -2.78
N SER A 35 -6.68 5.32 -3.06
CA SER A 35 -7.20 6.42 -3.87
C SER A 35 -7.14 7.78 -3.17
N ALA A 36 -7.42 7.85 -1.87
CA ALA A 36 -7.29 9.09 -1.11
C ALA A 36 -5.82 9.52 -0.99
N GLU A 37 -4.94 8.56 -0.70
CA GLU A 37 -3.50 8.81 -0.55
C GLU A 37 -2.87 9.28 -1.86
N VAL A 38 -3.17 8.60 -2.96
CA VAL A 38 -2.74 9.02 -4.30
C VAL A 38 -3.25 10.42 -4.62
N LYS A 39 -4.54 10.73 -4.40
CA LYS A 39 -5.05 12.09 -4.63
C LYS A 39 -4.27 13.15 -3.86
N GLN A 40 -3.95 12.90 -2.59
CA GLN A 40 -3.18 13.85 -1.78
C GLN A 40 -1.75 14.04 -2.31
N LEU A 41 -1.12 13.02 -2.90
CA LEU A 41 0.20 13.16 -3.53
C LEU A 41 0.15 14.17 -4.68
N PHE A 42 -0.86 14.10 -5.54
CA PHE A 42 -1.01 15.03 -6.67
C PHE A 42 -1.35 16.46 -6.20
N VAL A 43 -2.15 16.60 -5.14
CA VAL A 43 -2.48 17.92 -4.56
C VAL A 43 -1.25 18.57 -3.92
N LEU A 44 -0.49 17.82 -3.12
CA LEU A 44 0.68 18.33 -2.41
C LEU A 44 1.93 18.43 -3.29
N ARG A 45 1.94 17.71 -4.42
CA ARG A 45 3.10 17.56 -5.32
C ARG A 45 4.36 17.08 -4.57
N ASP A 46 4.16 16.17 -3.63
CA ASP A 46 5.18 15.76 -2.66
C ASP A 46 5.71 14.36 -2.96
N VAL A 47 6.96 14.31 -3.43
CA VAL A 47 7.68 13.07 -3.76
C VAL A 47 8.12 12.31 -2.49
N ASP A 48 8.42 13.03 -1.39
CA ASP A 48 8.80 12.44 -0.10
C ASP A 48 7.62 11.69 0.51
N LYS A 49 6.42 12.28 0.43
CA LYS A 49 5.18 11.62 0.84
C LYS A 49 4.92 10.34 0.04
N GLY A 50 5.20 10.35 -1.26
CA GLY A 50 5.04 9.17 -2.12
C GLY A 50 5.93 8.02 -1.69
N GLU A 51 7.21 8.31 -1.42
CA GLU A 51 8.16 7.34 -0.86
C GLU A 51 7.72 6.84 0.53
N ALA A 52 7.37 7.76 1.43
CA ALA A 52 6.98 7.44 2.79
C ALA A 52 5.74 6.55 2.84
N TYR A 53 4.78 6.79 1.94
CA TYR A 53 3.59 5.96 1.81
C TYR A 53 3.92 4.55 1.34
N LEU A 54 4.75 4.41 0.30
CA LEU A 54 5.15 3.10 -0.21
C LEU A 54 5.86 2.25 0.86
N ARG A 55 6.68 2.87 1.70
CA ARG A 55 7.36 2.17 2.81
C ARG A 55 6.41 1.60 3.86
N GLN A 56 5.28 2.29 4.08
CA GLN A 56 4.25 1.85 5.03
C GLN A 56 3.27 0.86 4.39
N LEU A 57 3.20 0.84 3.06
CA LEU A 57 2.30 -0.01 2.30
C LEU A 57 2.84 -1.46 2.27
N PRO A 58 2.03 -2.47 2.62
CA PRO A 58 2.43 -3.87 2.46
C PRO A 58 2.78 -4.19 1.00
N SER A 59 3.81 -5.00 0.79
CA SER A 59 4.36 -5.32 -0.54
C SER A 59 3.32 -5.87 -1.52
N GLN A 60 2.35 -6.65 -1.02
CA GLN A 60 1.22 -7.19 -1.81
C GLN A 60 0.34 -6.11 -2.47
N HIS A 61 0.43 -4.85 -2.02
CA HIS A 61 -0.32 -3.71 -2.57
C HIS A 61 0.53 -2.74 -3.38
N HIS A 62 1.85 -2.96 -3.50
CA HIS A 62 2.75 -2.08 -4.24
C HIS A 62 2.33 -1.91 -5.71
N TRP A 63 1.98 -3.01 -6.37
CA TRP A 63 1.50 -2.97 -7.76
C TRP A 63 0.21 -2.16 -7.92
N ARG A 64 -0.70 -2.22 -6.93
CA ARG A 64 -1.95 -1.43 -6.95
C ARG A 64 -1.67 0.06 -6.81
N TRP A 65 -0.69 0.41 -5.97
CA TRP A 65 -0.27 1.80 -5.81
C TRP A 65 0.36 2.36 -7.09
N VAL A 66 1.26 1.60 -7.73
CA VAL A 66 1.82 1.95 -9.05
C VAL A 66 0.70 2.14 -10.07
N ASN A 67 -0.23 1.19 -10.15
CA ASN A 67 -1.35 1.29 -11.08
C ASN A 67 -2.19 2.55 -10.88
N LYS A 68 -2.49 2.90 -9.62
CA LYS A 68 -3.25 4.12 -9.31
C LYS A 68 -2.51 5.39 -9.69
N LEU A 69 -1.20 5.47 -9.47
CA LEU A 69 -0.38 6.61 -9.90
C LEU A 69 -0.41 6.76 -11.42
N VAL A 70 -0.19 5.67 -12.16
CA VAL A 70 -0.22 5.67 -13.63
C VAL A 70 -1.59 6.08 -14.14
N ALA A 71 -2.66 5.45 -13.65
CA ALA A 71 -4.03 5.78 -14.06
C ALA A 71 -4.38 7.25 -13.78
N SER A 72 -3.96 7.80 -12.63
CA SER A 72 -4.18 9.21 -12.31
C SER A 72 -3.42 10.15 -13.23
N ALA A 73 -2.16 9.86 -13.57
CA ALA A 73 -1.38 10.69 -14.49
C ALA A 73 -1.90 10.63 -15.93
N VAL A 74 -2.33 9.45 -16.40
CA VAL A 74 -2.95 9.29 -17.71
C VAL A 74 -4.29 10.03 -17.77
N ALA A 75 -5.14 9.87 -16.75
CA ALA A 75 -6.45 10.52 -16.71
C ALA A 75 -6.37 12.05 -16.60
N SER A 76 -5.32 12.60 -15.97
CA SER A 76 -5.19 14.05 -15.83
C SER A 76 -4.69 14.73 -17.10
N ASN A 77 -4.09 13.99 -18.05
CA ASN A 77 -3.52 14.52 -19.30
C ASN A 77 -2.60 15.75 -19.07
N SER A 78 -1.90 15.77 -17.93
CA SER A 78 -1.16 16.93 -17.42
C SER A 78 0.33 16.60 -17.37
N ILE A 79 1.16 17.34 -18.13
CA ILE A 79 2.63 17.15 -18.13
C ILE A 79 3.23 17.26 -16.71
N PRO A 80 2.84 18.24 -15.87
CA PRO A 80 3.31 18.30 -14.49
C PRO A 80 3.01 17.05 -13.67
N ASP A 81 1.87 16.41 -13.90
CA ASP A 81 1.41 15.24 -13.16
C ASP A 81 2.17 13.98 -13.59
N VAL A 82 2.41 13.84 -14.89
CA VAL A 82 3.27 12.78 -15.44
C VAL A 82 4.70 12.90 -14.90
N ARG A 83 5.24 14.14 -14.83
CA ARG A 83 6.57 14.38 -14.26
C ARG A 83 6.64 13.98 -12.78
N LEU A 84 5.64 14.38 -11.99
CA LEU A 84 5.55 14.02 -10.57
C LEU A 84 5.59 12.49 -10.37
N VAL A 85 4.81 11.73 -11.16
CA VAL A 85 4.82 10.27 -11.09
C VAL A 85 6.18 9.69 -11.51
N GLY A 86 6.81 10.25 -12.55
CA GLY A 86 8.16 9.88 -12.95
C GLY A 86 9.20 10.07 -11.84
N ASP A 87 9.17 11.22 -11.17
CA ASP A 87 10.08 11.53 -10.04
C ASP A 87 9.86 10.57 -8.86
N ILE A 88 8.60 10.25 -8.55
CA ILE A 88 8.26 9.25 -7.52
C ILE A 88 8.82 7.89 -7.89
N PHE A 89 8.62 7.43 -9.13
CA PHE A 89 9.14 6.14 -9.60
C PHE A 89 10.65 6.07 -9.58
N TYR A 90 11.33 7.11 -10.07
CA TYR A 90 12.78 7.21 -9.99
C TYR A 90 13.28 7.07 -8.56
N ARG A 91 12.63 7.77 -7.61
CA ARG A 91 13.00 7.75 -6.19
C ARG A 91 12.81 6.36 -5.55
N VAL A 92 11.68 5.72 -5.77
CA VAL A 92 11.40 4.42 -5.12
C VAL A 92 12.21 3.27 -5.74
N VAL A 93 12.49 3.33 -7.03
CA VAL A 93 13.33 2.33 -7.73
C VAL A 93 14.80 2.50 -7.36
N SER A 94 15.34 3.73 -7.37
CA SER A 94 16.75 3.98 -6.99
C SER A 94 17.09 3.57 -5.56
N LYS A 95 16.08 3.54 -4.69
CA LYS A 95 16.19 3.07 -3.29
C LYS A 95 15.75 1.62 -3.09
N ASN A 96 15.45 0.90 -4.17
CA ASN A 96 15.03 -0.51 -4.15
C ASN A 96 13.84 -0.80 -3.21
N LEU A 97 12.90 0.15 -3.11
CA LEU A 97 11.73 0.09 -2.22
C LEU A 97 10.56 -0.71 -2.80
N ILE A 98 10.63 -1.05 -4.09
CA ILE A 98 9.63 -1.83 -4.81
C ILE A 98 10.32 -2.96 -5.56
N LEU A 99 9.73 -4.15 -5.52
CA LEU A 99 10.20 -5.28 -6.30
C LEU A 99 9.92 -5.04 -7.79
N PRO A 100 10.84 -5.44 -8.71
CA PRO A 100 10.65 -5.28 -10.15
C PRO A 100 9.31 -5.84 -10.64
N ASP A 101 8.94 -7.04 -10.19
CA ASP A 101 7.70 -7.69 -10.61
C ASP A 101 6.46 -6.90 -10.21
N ALA A 102 6.44 -6.35 -8.98
CA ALA A 102 5.33 -5.53 -8.50
C ALA A 102 5.27 -4.17 -9.24
N PHE A 103 6.43 -3.61 -9.60
CA PHE A 103 6.50 -2.40 -10.39
C PHE A 103 5.90 -2.61 -11.79
N VAL A 104 6.37 -3.64 -12.51
CA VAL A 104 5.88 -3.99 -13.85
C VAL A 104 4.39 -4.34 -13.84
N ALA A 105 3.95 -5.15 -12.87
CA ALA A 105 2.54 -5.54 -12.73
C ALA A 105 1.59 -4.34 -12.52
N GLY A 106 2.09 -3.22 -11.99
CA GLY A 106 1.31 -2.00 -11.84
C GLY A 106 0.94 -1.33 -13.18
N PHE A 107 1.71 -1.57 -14.24
CA PHE A 107 1.43 -1.04 -15.58
C PHE A 107 0.47 -1.92 -16.37
N THR A 108 0.35 -3.21 -16.05
CA THR A 108 -0.47 -4.17 -16.82
C THR A 108 -1.92 -3.71 -17.01
N PRO A 109 -2.67 -3.27 -15.99
CA PRO A 109 -4.05 -2.81 -16.19
C PRO A 109 -4.13 -1.48 -16.97
N SER A 110 -3.03 -0.73 -17.02
CA SER A 110 -2.95 0.52 -17.79
C SER A 110 -2.68 0.27 -19.29
N LEU A 111 -2.19 -0.92 -19.67
CA LEU A 111 -2.05 -1.31 -21.08
C LEU A 111 -3.41 -1.37 -21.77
N ASP A 112 -4.44 -1.90 -21.09
CA ASP A 112 -5.81 -1.94 -21.62
C ASP A 112 -6.41 -0.53 -21.78
N THR A 113 -6.03 0.41 -20.91
CA THR A 113 -6.50 1.81 -21.02
C THR A 113 -5.77 2.61 -22.11
N LEU A 114 -4.55 2.23 -22.48
CA LEU A 114 -3.79 2.93 -23.53
C LEU A 114 -4.50 2.83 -24.88
N ASP A 115 -5.07 1.68 -25.23
CA ASP A 115 -5.86 1.51 -26.45
C ASP A 115 -7.10 2.43 -26.47
N THR A 116 -7.74 2.61 -25.32
CA THR A 116 -8.90 3.52 -25.19
C THR A 116 -8.48 4.99 -25.26
N VAL A 117 -7.33 5.36 -24.70
CA VAL A 117 -6.81 6.75 -24.74
C VAL A 117 -6.35 7.12 -26.15
N ILE A 118 -5.66 6.21 -26.85
CA ILE A 118 -5.25 6.40 -28.25
C ILE A 118 -6.50 6.60 -29.14
N SER A 119 -7.57 5.83 -28.90
CA SER A 119 -8.80 5.98 -29.67
C SER A 119 -9.57 7.28 -29.40
N ASN A 120 -9.37 7.93 -28.25
CA ASN A 120 -10.10 9.15 -27.84
C ASN A 120 -9.27 10.45 -27.95
N THR A 121 -7.99 10.37 -28.33
CA THR A 121 -7.11 11.53 -28.44
C THR A 121 -6.71 11.73 -29.91
N PRO A 122 -7.32 12.67 -30.67
CA PRO A 122 -7.02 12.84 -32.09
C PRO A 122 -5.62 13.41 -32.39
N ASN A 123 -4.76 13.56 -31.39
CA ASN A 123 -3.45 14.20 -31.52
C ASN A 123 -2.37 13.33 -30.89
N ALA A 124 -2.00 12.25 -31.58
CA ALA A 124 -0.63 11.79 -31.58
C ALA A 124 0.10 12.56 -32.69
N PRO A 125 1.12 13.39 -32.40
CA PRO A 125 2.02 13.90 -33.43
C PRO A 125 2.86 12.77 -34.04
#